data_AF-A0A3S2XLU2-F1
#
_entry.id   AF-A0A3S2XLU2-F1
#
_cell.length_a   1.000
_cell.length_b   1.000
_cell.length_c   1.000
_cell.angle_alpha   90.00
_cell.angle_beta   90.00
_cell.angle_gamma   90.00
#
_symmetry.space_group_name_H-M   'P 1'
#
loop_
_entity.id
_entity.type
_entity.pdbx_description
1 polymer ?
#
loop_
_entity_poly.entity_id
_entity_poly.type
_entity_poly.pdbx_seq_one_letter_code
_entity_poly.pdbx_strand_id
1 'polypeptide(L)'
;MSWRWEYVFAAAAAAPSAPPAFLAEVERKAEELVRTAEALHLHGRSHEGADPPGDDVIVRGGMFRYQIVVRSERVYIVQLTCMGR
;
A
#
# COMPACT_ATOMS: atom_id res chain seq x y z
N MET A 1 -0.71 17.95 2.33
CA MET A 1 -0.94 16.84 3.30
C MET A 1 0.25 15.89 3.25
N SER A 2 0.45 15.03 4.26
CA SER A 2 1.65 14.17 4.35
C SER A 2 1.44 12.70 3.99
N TRP A 3 0.22 12.32 3.61
CA TRP A 3 -0.16 10.97 3.19
C TRP A 3 0.70 10.46 2.03
N ARG A 4 1.31 9.28 2.21
CA ARG A 4 2.16 8.61 1.23
C ARG A 4 2.07 7.09 1.38
N TRP A 5 2.62 6.37 0.40
CA TRP A 5 2.78 4.92 0.48
C TRP A 5 4.27 4.52 0.42
N GLU A 6 4.59 3.37 1.00
CA GLU A 6 5.96 2.82 1.03
C GLU A 6 5.94 1.29 0.88
N TYR A 7 6.92 0.74 0.16
CA TYR A 7 7.25 -0.68 0.26
C TYR A 7 8.02 -0.94 1.55
N VAL A 8 7.59 -1.92 2.34
CA VAL A 8 8.25 -2.33 3.58
C VAL A 8 8.34 -3.85 3.69
N PHE A 9 9.16 -4.35 4.62
CA PHE A 9 9.32 -5.78 4.88
C PHE A 9 9.59 -6.62 3.61
N ALA A 10 8.83 -7.70 3.41
CA ALA A 10 9.01 -8.61 2.28
C ALA A 10 8.75 -7.94 0.93
N ALA A 11 7.85 -6.96 0.85
CA ALA A 11 7.62 -6.21 -0.38
C ALA A 11 8.85 -5.38 -0.78
N ALA A 12 9.52 -4.72 0.18
CA ALA A 12 10.73 -3.96 -0.08
C ALA A 12 11.86 -4.85 -0.63
N ALA A 13 11.98 -6.08 -0.12
CA ALA A 13 12.96 -7.04 -0.62
C ALA A 13 12.61 -7.61 -2.00
N ALA A 14 11.31 -7.79 -2.30
CA ALA A 14 10.83 -8.37 -3.56
C ALA A 14 10.81 -7.37 -4.72
N ALA A 15 10.52 -6.09 -4.44
CA ALA A 15 10.29 -5.06 -5.45
C ALA A 15 11.42 -4.95 -6.50
N PRO A 16 12.73 -4.97 -6.15
CA PRO A 16 13.80 -4.88 -7.15
C PRO A 16 13.83 -6.02 -8.18
N SER A 17 13.21 -7.17 -7.87
CA SER A 17 13.18 -8.36 -8.73
C SER A 17 11.83 -8.59 -9.42
N ALA A 18 10.82 -7.78 -9.10
CA ALA A 18 9.48 -7.95 -9.62
C ALA A 18 9.35 -7.39 -11.05
N PRO A 19 8.43 -7.92 -11.88
CA PRO A 19 8.19 -7.38 -13.21
C PRO A 19 7.78 -5.91 -13.17
N PRO A 20 8.40 -5.01 -13.96
CA PRO A 20 8.09 -3.58 -13.93
C PRO A 20 6.62 -3.26 -14.23
N ALA A 21 5.97 -4.02 -15.11
CA ALA A 21 4.55 -3.85 -15.43
C ALA A 21 3.64 -4.19 -14.23
N PHE A 22 4.02 -5.18 -13.42
CA PHE A 22 3.30 -5.49 -12.19
C PHE A 22 3.49 -4.40 -11.14
N LEU A 23 4.73 -3.92 -10.95
CA LEU A 23 5.01 -2.82 -10.03
C LEU A 23 4.22 -1.56 -10.40
N ALA A 24 4.14 -1.20 -11.69
CA ALA A 24 3.36 -0.04 -12.11
C ALA A 24 1.88 -0.12 -11.70
N GLU A 25 1.27 -1.31 -11.75
CA GLU A 25 -0.11 -1.51 -11.31
C GLU A 25 -0.25 -1.46 -9.78
N VAL A 26 0.73 -1.98 -9.05
CA VAL A 26 0.80 -1.89 -7.58
C VAL A 26 0.91 -0.42 -7.15
N GLU A 27 1.83 0.35 -7.73
CA GLU A 27 2.06 1.76 -7.42
C GLU A 27 0.84 2.61 -7.73
N ARG A 28 0.23 2.40 -8.91
CA ARG A 28 -1.03 3.07 -9.28
C ARG A 28 -2.13 2.82 -8.26
N LYS A 29 -2.25 1.59 -7.77
CA LYS A 29 -3.26 1.20 -6.80
C LYS A 29 -2.93 1.71 -5.39
N ALA A 30 -1.66 1.80 -5.02
CA ALA A 30 -1.22 2.40 -3.77
C ALA A 30 -1.56 3.89 -3.72
N GLU A 31 -1.37 4.62 -4.82
CA GLU A 31 -1.78 6.02 -4.95
C GLU A 31 -3.30 6.21 -4.78
N GLU A 32 -4.12 5.27 -5.27
CA GLU A 32 -5.57 5.28 -5.01
C GLU A 32 -5.87 5.10 -3.52
N LEU A 33 -5.22 4.12 -2.87
CA LEU A 33 -5.39 3.86 -1.45
C LEU A 33 -5.00 5.07 -0.59
N VAL A 34 -3.91 5.76 -0.94
CA VAL A 34 -3.46 6.98 -0.28
C VAL A 34 -4.53 8.08 -0.35
N ARG A 35 -5.09 8.35 -1.53
CA ARG A 35 -6.17 9.34 -1.70
C ARG A 35 -7.42 8.98 -0.92
N THR A 36 -7.79 7.69 -0.90
CA THR A 36 -8.93 7.22 -0.11
C THR A 36 -8.69 7.37 1.39
N ALA A 37 -7.52 6.97 1.88
CA ALA A 37 -7.17 7.09 3.29
C ALA A 37 -7.11 8.56 3.75
N GLU A 38 -6.56 9.45 2.91
CA GLU A 38 -6.54 10.89 3.16
C GLU A 38 -7.95 11.48 3.28
N ALA A 39 -8.87 11.10 2.39
CA ALA A 39 -10.25 11.57 2.43
C ALA A 39 -11.04 11.05 3.65
N LEU A 40 -10.76 9.82 4.10
CA LEU A 40 -11.42 9.22 5.25
C LEU A 40 -10.83 9.67 6.59
N HIS A 41 -9.55 10.04 6.61
CA HIS A 41 -8.81 10.37 7.84
C HIS A 41 -8.15 11.75 7.74
N LEU A 42 -8.98 12.79 7.60
CA LEU A 42 -8.58 14.21 7.47
C LEU A 42 -7.67 14.71 8.61
N HIS A 43 -7.78 14.10 9.79
CA HIS A 43 -6.93 14.38 10.96
C HIS A 43 -6.16 13.13 11.39
N GLY A 44 -5.49 12.46 10.45
CA GLY A 44 -4.81 11.19 10.68
C GLY A 44 -3.88 11.18 11.90
N ARG A 45 -3.09 12.26 12.10
CA ARG A 45 -2.21 12.42 13.28
C ARG A 45 -2.92 12.46 14.64
N SER A 46 -4.21 12.76 14.67
CA SER A 46 -5.03 12.78 15.88
C SER A 46 -5.93 11.54 15.99
N HIS A 47 -5.69 10.51 15.18
CA HIS A 47 -6.47 9.27 15.21
C HIS A 47 -6.14 8.47 16.48
N GLU A 48 -7.15 8.27 17.34
CA GLU A 48 -7.04 7.52 18.61
C GLU A 48 -7.61 6.09 18.53
N GLY A 49 -8.20 5.72 17.39
CA GLY A 49 -8.77 4.40 17.16
C GLY A 49 -7.76 3.36 16.67
N ALA A 50 -8.20 2.11 16.55
CA ALA A 50 -7.43 1.11 15.83
C ALA A 50 -7.22 1.54 14.37
N ASP A 51 -6.08 1.18 13.81
CA ASP A 51 -5.83 1.34 12.37
C ASP A 51 -6.81 0.44 11.58
N PRO A 52 -7.25 0.86 10.38
CA PRO A 52 -8.05 0.00 9.51
C PRO A 52 -7.31 -1.32 9.25
N PRO A 53 -8.03 -2.46 9.20
CA PRO A 53 -7.41 -3.71 8.82
C PRO A 53 -6.78 -3.56 7.43
N GLY A 54 -5.55 -4.05 7.28
CA GLY A 54 -4.94 -4.22 5.97
C GLY A 54 -5.72 -5.23 5.13
N ASP A 55 -5.51 -5.21 3.81
CA ASP A 55 -6.19 -6.12 2.89
C ASP A 55 -5.28 -6.55 1.73
N ASP A 56 -5.74 -7.55 1.00
CA ASP A 56 -5.14 -8.08 -0.22
C ASP A 56 -5.79 -7.46 -1.46
N VAL A 57 -4.97 -6.95 -2.38
CA VAL A 57 -5.44 -6.33 -3.62
C VAL A 57 -4.90 -7.08 -4.82
N ILE A 58 -5.81 -7.54 -5.67
CA ILE A 58 -5.49 -8.19 -6.94
C ILE A 58 -5.31 -7.11 -8.01
N VAL A 59 -4.20 -7.19 -8.75
CA VAL A 59 -3.89 -6.32 -9.88
C VAL A 59 -3.42 -7.17 -11.08
N ARG A 60 -3.19 -6.56 -12.23
CA ARG A 60 -2.60 -7.30 -13.35
C ARG A 60 -1.19 -7.75 -12.99
N GLY A 61 -0.89 -9.04 -13.22
CA GLY A 61 0.42 -9.63 -12.93
C GLY A 61 0.61 -10.14 -11.50
N GLY A 62 -0.41 -10.05 -10.62
CA GLY A 62 -0.32 -10.63 -9.28
C GLY A 62 -1.24 -9.99 -8.25
N MET A 63 -0.80 -10.00 -7.00
CA MET A 63 -1.48 -9.35 -5.89
C MET A 63 -0.48 -8.74 -4.92
N PHE A 64 -0.93 -7.77 -4.12
CA PHE A 64 -0.15 -7.22 -3.02
C PHE A 64 -0.99 -7.11 -1.75
N ARG A 65 -0.33 -7.18 -0.60
CA ARG A 65 -0.95 -6.92 0.70
C ARG A 65 -0.52 -5.55 1.20
N TYR A 66 -1.45 -4.81 1.78
CA TYR A 66 -1.16 -3.51 2.40
C TYR A 66 -1.65 -3.41 3.84
N GLN A 67 -1.16 -2.40 4.55
CA GLN A 67 -1.64 -1.95 5.86
C GLN A 67 -1.74 -0.42 5.85
N ILE A 68 -2.76 0.13 6.50
CA ILE A 68 -2.90 1.58 6.68
C ILE A 68 -2.47 1.89 8.10
N VAL A 69 -1.60 2.88 8.28
CA VAL A 69 -1.23 3.40 9.61
C VAL A 69 -1.62 4.87 9.64
N VAL A 70 -2.79 5.14 10.21
CA VAL A 70 -3.47 6.44 10.13
C VAL A 70 -2.72 7.52 10.89
N ARG A 71 -2.22 7.19 12.09
CA ARG A 71 -1.38 8.11 12.89
C ARG A 71 -0.13 8.56 12.16
N SER A 72 0.39 7.68 11.31
CA SER A 72 1.53 7.99 10.47
C SER A 72 1.05 8.65 9.18
N GLU A 73 -0.22 8.59 8.76
CA GLU A 73 -0.61 9.00 7.41
C GLU A 73 0.17 8.19 6.35
N ARG A 74 0.32 6.87 6.54
CA ARG A 74 1.03 5.97 5.61
C ARG A 74 0.17 4.79 5.16
N VAL A 75 0.36 4.39 3.91
CA VAL A 75 -0.05 3.08 3.37
C VAL A 75 1.20 2.23 3.16
N TYR A 76 1.33 1.14 3.89
CA TYR A 76 2.46 0.23 3.77
C TYR A 76 2.10 -0.95 2.90
N ILE A 77 2.86 -1.16 1.83
CA ILE A 77 2.79 -2.41 1.06
C ILE A 77 3.76 -3.38 1.72
N VAL A 78 3.23 -4.47 2.26
CA VAL A 78 3.99 -5.40 3.13
C VAL A 78 4.38 -6.69 2.42
N GLN A 79 3.65 -7.06 1.36
CA GLN A 79 3.93 -8.27 0.57
C GLN A 79 3.58 -8.05 -0.90
N LEU A 80 4.42 -8.59 -1.79
CA LEU A 80 4.16 -8.72 -3.22
C LEU A 80 4.07 -10.20 -3.59
N THR A 81 3.09 -10.57 -4.41
CA THR A 81 2.94 -11.92 -4.95
C THR A 81 2.76 -11.81 -6.45
N CYS A 82 3.83 -12.02 -7.21
CA CYS A 82 3.80 -12.00 -8.67
C CYS A 82 3.22 -13.33 -9.19
N MET A 83 2.32 -13.25 -10.18
CA MET A 83 1.77 -14.43 -10.86
C MET A 83 2.11 -14.35 -12.34
N GLY A 84 2.95 -15.28 -12.81
CA GLY A 84 3.40 -15.36 -14.21
C GLY A 84 4.84 -14.84 -14.40
N ARG A 85 5.65 -15.64 -15.09
CA ARG A 85 6.92 -15.26 -15.72
C ARG A 85 6.72 -15.23 -17.22
#